data_AF-A0A261KQI3-F1
#
_entry.id   AF-A0A261KQI3-F1
#
_cell.length_a   1.000
_cell.length_b   1.000
_cell.length_c   1.000
_cell.angle_alpha   90.00
_cell.angle_beta   90.00
_cell.angle_gamma   90.00
#
_symmetry.space_group_name_H-M   'P 1'
#
loop_
_entity.id
_entity.type
_entity.pdbx_description
1 polymer ?
#
loop_
_entity_poly.entity_id
_entity_poly.type
_entity_poly.pdbx_seq_one_letter_code
_entity_poly.pdbx_strand_id
1 'polypeptide(L)'
;MSSGKSLQTTKYAEYKYNITAPVDFDVAVKYGGALMAIAGADGDLAEKEFQWYVDEQQLLIVDSQEYIETLRKFDWKNANIEELLSGISYDFPMNFRRVMLYQAIKMSRADGTYQEKEKAAVALVLNH
;
A
#
# COMPACT_ATOMS: atom_id res chain seq x y z
N MET A 1 -14.87 -10.64 6.73
CA MET A 1 -15.30 -11.59 5.68
C MET A 1 -14.64 -11.11 4.41
N SER A 2 -13.82 -11.93 3.74
CA SER A 2 -13.27 -11.52 2.45
C SER A 2 -14.43 -11.24 1.50
N SER A 3 -14.37 -10.13 0.78
CA SER A 3 -15.36 -9.81 -0.26
C SER A 3 -15.44 -10.89 -1.36
N GLY A 4 -14.52 -11.87 -1.36
CA GLY A 4 -14.39 -12.91 -2.39
C GLY A 4 -13.91 -12.35 -3.73
N LYS A 5 -13.59 -11.06 -3.75
CA LYS A 5 -13.19 -10.31 -4.93
C LYS A 5 -11.68 -10.33 -5.05
N SER A 6 -11.19 -10.47 -6.28
CA SER A 6 -9.77 -10.40 -6.60
C SER A 6 -9.50 -9.27 -7.59
N LEU A 7 -8.43 -8.52 -7.37
CA LEU A 7 -7.89 -7.52 -8.28
C LEU A 7 -6.98 -8.20 -9.29
N GLN A 8 -7.30 -8.04 -10.58
CA GLN A 8 -6.46 -8.51 -11.67
C GLN A 8 -5.24 -7.58 -11.80
N THR A 9 -4.08 -8.17 -12.06
CA THR A 9 -2.81 -7.44 -12.10
C THR A 9 -2.29 -7.35 -13.52
N THR A 10 -1.54 -6.28 -13.80
CA THR A 10 -0.93 -6.09 -15.12
C THR A 10 0.41 -6.83 -15.21
N LYS A 11 0.94 -6.97 -16.44
CA LYS A 11 2.33 -7.44 -16.63
C LYS A 11 3.36 -6.52 -15.96
N TYR A 12 3.05 -5.23 -15.82
CA TYR A 12 3.93 -4.30 -15.12
C TYR A 12 4.09 -4.71 -13.65
N ALA A 13 3.02 -5.16 -13.00
CA ALA A 13 3.05 -5.64 -11.61
C ALA A 13 3.95 -6.87 -11.43
N GLU A 14 3.90 -7.80 -12.37
CA GLU A 14 4.79 -8.97 -12.40
C GLU A 14 6.25 -8.53 -12.55
N TYR A 15 6.58 -7.73 -13.57
CA TYR A 15 7.97 -7.32 -13.81
C TYR A 15 8.56 -6.45 -12.70
N LYS A 16 7.74 -5.58 -12.11
CA LYS A 16 8.20 -4.60 -11.13
C LYS A 16 8.30 -5.19 -9.71
N TYR A 17 7.32 -6.00 -9.32
CA TYR A 17 7.14 -6.44 -7.93
C TYR A 17 6.92 -7.95 -7.77
N ASN A 18 6.99 -8.74 -8.85
CA ASN A 18 6.75 -10.18 -8.84
C ASN A 18 5.34 -10.56 -8.37
N ILE A 19 4.34 -9.74 -8.72
CA ILE A 19 2.92 -10.03 -8.47
C ILE A 19 2.42 -10.91 -9.61
N THR A 20 2.48 -12.23 -9.42
CA THR A 20 2.25 -13.24 -10.48
C THR A 20 0.81 -13.78 -10.50
N ALA A 21 -0.06 -13.32 -9.61
CA ALA A 21 -1.45 -13.76 -9.51
C ALA A 21 -2.36 -12.61 -9.08
N PRO A 22 -3.69 -12.73 -9.29
CA PRO A 22 -4.66 -11.78 -8.75
C PRO A 22 -4.53 -11.64 -7.24
N VAL A 23 -4.79 -10.44 -6.74
CA VAL A 23 -4.67 -10.12 -5.31
C VAL A 23 -6.07 -10.06 -4.70
N ASP A 24 -6.30 -10.71 -3.55
CA ASP A 24 -7.55 -10.56 -2.81
C ASP A 24 -7.80 -9.08 -2.48
N PHE A 25 -9.03 -8.61 -2.71
CA PHE A 25 -9.37 -7.19 -2.59
C PHE A 25 -9.16 -6.68 -1.17
N ASP A 26 -9.51 -7.46 -0.16
CA ASP A 26 -9.37 -7.06 1.24
C ASP A 26 -7.90 -7.04 1.64
N VAL A 27 -7.09 -7.99 1.13
CA VAL A 27 -5.63 -7.97 1.29
C VAL A 27 -5.02 -6.72 0.66
N ALA A 28 -5.46 -6.33 -0.54
CA ALA A 28 -5.01 -5.12 -1.21
C ALA A 28 -5.38 -3.86 -0.42
N VAL A 29 -6.61 -3.78 0.10
CA VAL A 29 -7.05 -2.64 0.94
C VAL A 29 -6.23 -2.56 2.22
N LYS A 30 -5.91 -3.67 2.89
CA LYS A 30 -5.02 -3.65 4.06
C LYS A 30 -3.62 -3.17 3.71
N TYR A 31 -3.08 -3.62 2.59
CA TYR A 31 -1.77 -3.20 2.11
C TYR A 31 -1.73 -1.69 1.80
N GLY A 32 -2.71 -1.18 1.05
CA GLY A 32 -2.81 0.25 0.75
C GLY A 32 -3.08 1.11 1.99
N GLY A 33 -3.96 0.65 2.87
CA GLY A 33 -4.24 1.29 4.16
C GLY A 33 -3.00 1.37 5.05
N ALA A 34 -2.18 0.32 5.09
CA ALA A 34 -0.92 0.32 5.82
C ALA A 34 0.05 1.35 5.24
N LEU A 35 0.17 1.46 3.91
CA LEU A 35 1.01 2.48 3.27
C LEU A 35 0.54 3.90 3.59
N MET A 36 -0.77 4.16 3.55
CA MET A 36 -1.32 5.47 3.90
C MET A 36 -1.08 5.81 5.37
N ALA A 37 -1.23 4.85 6.28
CA ALA A 37 -0.95 5.04 7.70
C ALA A 37 0.54 5.27 7.99
N ILE A 38 1.44 4.65 7.22
CA ILE A 38 2.89 4.85 7.33
C ILE A 38 3.31 6.22 6.79
N ALA A 39 2.86 6.59 5.59
CA ALA A 39 3.18 7.88 4.99
C ALA A 39 2.55 9.03 5.81
N GLY A 40 1.30 8.86 6.26
CA GLY A 40 0.62 9.84 7.11
C GLY A 40 0.98 9.81 8.60
N ALA A 41 2.06 9.13 9.00
CA ALA A 41 2.41 8.92 10.40
C ALA A 41 2.76 10.23 11.15
N ASP A 42 3.05 11.31 10.42
CA ASP A 42 3.26 12.63 11.00
C ASP A 42 1.96 13.35 11.41
N GLY A 43 0.81 12.84 10.96
CA GLY A 43 -0.54 13.36 11.19
C GLY A 43 -1.21 13.91 9.93
N ASP A 44 -0.49 14.02 8.81
CA ASP A 44 -0.99 14.49 7.53
C ASP A 44 -0.53 13.60 6.38
N LEU A 45 -1.37 13.42 5.36
CA LEU A 45 -0.97 12.71 4.15
C LEU A 45 -1.10 13.69 2.99
N ALA A 46 0.04 14.14 2.45
CA ALA A 46 0.00 15.15 1.42
C ALA A 46 -0.63 14.59 0.14
N GLU A 47 -1.41 15.43 -0.56
CA GLU A 47 -2.11 15.01 -1.79
C GLU A 47 -1.13 14.43 -2.83
N LYS A 48 0.11 14.94 -2.89
CA LYS A 48 1.15 14.42 -3.79
C LYS A 48 1.59 12.99 -3.46
N GLU A 49 1.63 12.65 -2.19
CA GLU A 49 2.03 11.31 -1.71
C GLU A 49 0.93 10.32 -2.04
N PHE A 50 -0.33 10.69 -1.73
CA PHE A 50 -1.47 9.87 -2.09
C PHE A 50 -1.61 9.73 -3.61
N GLN A 51 -1.42 10.81 -4.38
CA GLN A 51 -1.48 10.76 -5.83
C GLN A 51 -0.38 9.89 -6.43
N TRP A 52 0.85 9.92 -5.90
CA TRP A 52 1.90 9.01 -6.32
C TRP A 52 1.47 7.54 -6.13
N TYR A 53 0.83 7.23 -5.00
CA TYR A 53 0.32 5.89 -4.77
C TYR A 53 -0.78 5.51 -5.76
N VAL A 54 -1.75 6.41 -6.01
CA VAL A 54 -2.81 6.20 -7.00
C VAL A 54 -2.24 5.92 -8.39
N ASP A 55 -1.28 6.71 -8.85
CA ASP A 55 -0.63 6.54 -10.15
C ASP A 55 0.06 5.17 -10.24
N GLU A 56 0.76 4.75 -9.17
CA GLU A 56 1.39 3.43 -9.12
C GLU A 56 0.34 2.30 -9.17
N GLN A 57 -0.78 2.41 -8.45
CA GLN A 57 -1.84 1.39 -8.47
C GLN A 57 -2.54 1.28 -9.83
N GLN A 58 -2.66 2.39 -10.57
CA GLN A 58 -3.19 2.38 -11.94
C GLN A 58 -2.29 1.63 -12.93
N LEU A 59 -0.99 1.57 -12.67
CA LEU A 59 -0.05 0.76 -13.46
C LEU A 59 -0.10 -0.72 -13.06
N LEU A 60 -0.38 -1.02 -11.80
CA LEU A 60 -0.32 -2.38 -11.24
C LEU A 60 -1.61 -3.18 -11.42
N ILE A 61 -2.76 -2.53 -11.33
CA ILE A 61 -4.07 -3.19 -11.24
C ILE A 61 -4.92 -2.82 -12.44
N VAL A 62 -5.52 -3.83 -13.07
CA VAL A 62 -6.53 -3.65 -14.11
C VAL A 62 -7.82 -3.16 -13.47
N ASP A 63 -8.43 -2.11 -14.04
CA ASP A 63 -9.68 -1.51 -13.56
C ASP A 63 -9.64 -1.13 -12.07
N SER A 64 -8.61 -0.38 -11.67
CA SER A 64 -8.29 -0.02 -10.28
C SER A 64 -9.22 0.99 -9.62
N GLN A 65 -10.24 1.52 -10.32
CA GLN A 65 -11.08 2.64 -9.85
C GLN A 65 -11.74 2.34 -8.51
N GLU A 66 -12.39 1.19 -8.38
CA GLU A 66 -13.11 0.82 -7.15
C GLU A 66 -12.15 0.64 -5.96
N TYR A 67 -10.97 0.08 -6.22
CA TYR A 67 -9.93 -0.06 -5.21
C TYR A 67 -9.43 1.31 -4.73
N ILE A 68 -9.14 2.22 -5.67
CA ILE A 68 -8.71 3.60 -5.38
C ILE A 68 -9.79 4.36 -4.60
N GLU A 69 -11.06 4.24 -4.98
CA GLU A 69 -12.17 4.87 -4.26
C GLU A 69 -12.33 4.33 -2.84
N THR A 70 -12.10 3.04 -2.65
CA THR A 70 -12.12 2.41 -1.32
C THR A 70 -11.01 2.98 -0.44
N LEU A 71 -9.80 3.12 -0.98
CA LEU A 71 -8.67 3.71 -0.27
C LEU A 71 -8.89 5.19 0.06
N ARG A 72 -9.49 5.97 -0.84
CA ARG A 72 -9.83 7.38 -0.57
C ARG A 72 -10.78 7.54 0.63
N LYS A 73 -11.60 6.54 0.90
CA LYS A 73 -12.56 6.51 2.02
C LYS A 73 -12.00 5.80 3.26
N PHE A 74 -10.81 5.21 3.17
CA PHE A 74 -10.20 4.45 4.26
C PHE A 74 -9.71 5.38 5.37
N ASP A 75 -10.09 5.10 6.61
CA ASP A 75 -9.67 5.86 7.79
C ASP A 75 -8.27 5.43 8.24
N TRP A 76 -7.26 5.84 7.47
CA TRP A 76 -5.86 5.55 7.78
C TRP A 76 -5.36 6.24 9.05
N LYS A 77 -6.00 7.34 9.48
CA LYS A 77 -5.58 8.12 10.66
C LYS A 77 -5.75 7.34 11.96
N ASN A 78 -6.78 6.50 12.03
CA ASN A 78 -7.08 5.66 13.19
C ASN A 78 -6.73 4.19 12.97
N ALA A 79 -6.05 3.86 11.86
CA ALA A 79 -5.73 2.48 11.52
C ALA A 79 -4.57 1.94 12.37
N ASN A 80 -4.72 0.70 12.85
CA ASN A 80 -3.64 -0.02 13.50
C ASN A 80 -2.76 -0.71 12.46
N ILE A 81 -1.54 -0.19 12.26
CA ILE A 81 -0.58 -0.71 11.27
C ILE A 81 -0.27 -2.19 11.53
N GLU A 82 -0.06 -2.62 12.78
CA GLU A 82 0.29 -4.01 13.09
C GLU A 82 -0.84 -4.97 12.73
N GLU A 83 -2.08 -4.60 13.02
CA GLU A 83 -3.26 -5.39 12.64
C GLU A 83 -3.38 -5.50 11.12
N LEU A 84 -3.18 -4.40 10.40
CA LEU A 84 -3.18 -4.40 8.93
C LEU A 84 -2.11 -5.33 8.37
N LEU A 85 -0.87 -5.22 8.86
CA LEU A 85 0.26 -6.05 8.42
C LEU A 85 0.02 -7.53 8.71
N SER A 86 -0.54 -7.87 9.87
CA SER A 86 -0.86 -9.26 10.24
C SER A 86 -1.90 -9.91 9.32
N GLY A 87 -2.75 -9.08 8.71
CA GLY A 87 -3.81 -9.52 7.80
C GLY A 87 -3.39 -9.60 6.33
N ILE A 88 -2.12 -9.36 6.01
CA ILE A 88 -1.57 -9.44 4.65
C ILE A 88 -0.93 -10.80 4.43
N SER A 89 -1.45 -11.55 3.47
CA SER A 89 -0.89 -12.81 3.01
C SER A 89 -1.11 -12.94 1.51
N TYR A 90 -0.14 -13.54 0.82
CA TYR A 90 -0.18 -13.75 -0.62
C TYR A 90 0.15 -15.21 -0.93
N ASP A 91 -0.56 -15.77 -1.91
CA ASP A 91 -0.34 -17.14 -2.37
C ASP A 91 0.79 -17.24 -3.42
N PHE A 92 1.56 -16.17 -3.61
CA PHE A 92 2.68 -16.08 -4.55
C PHE A 92 3.94 -15.54 -3.86
N PRO A 93 5.15 -15.87 -4.36
CA PRO A 93 6.40 -15.60 -3.68
C PRO A 93 6.86 -14.14 -3.84
N MET A 94 6.06 -13.20 -3.36
CA MET A 94 6.41 -11.78 -3.26
C MET A 94 6.92 -11.47 -1.86
N ASN A 95 8.07 -10.80 -1.77
CA ASN A 95 8.52 -10.21 -0.52
C ASN A 95 7.79 -8.89 -0.29
N PHE A 96 6.53 -8.99 0.17
CA PHE A 96 5.65 -7.83 0.29
C PHE A 96 6.21 -6.76 1.22
N ARG A 97 6.94 -7.14 2.28
CA ARG A 97 7.56 -6.19 3.21
C ARG A 97 8.58 -5.33 2.51
N ARG A 98 9.46 -5.92 1.69
CA ARG A 98 10.45 -5.18 0.91
C ARG A 98 9.79 -4.24 -0.11
N VAL A 99 8.70 -4.69 -0.74
CA VAL A 99 7.96 -3.85 -1.69
C VAL A 99 7.23 -2.72 -0.97
N MET A 100 6.60 -3.00 0.17
CA MET A 100 5.94 -1.99 1.00
C MET A 100 6.92 -0.94 1.49
N LEU A 101 8.08 -1.34 2.02
CA LEU A 101 9.14 -0.40 2.40
C LEU A 101 9.57 0.48 1.23
N TYR A 102 9.77 -0.12 0.05
CA TYR A 102 10.14 0.62 -1.14
C TYR A 102 9.05 1.63 -1.54
N GLN A 103 7.79 1.23 -1.55
CA GLN A 103 6.66 2.09 -1.90
C GLN A 103 6.42 3.17 -0.85
N ALA A 104 6.52 2.87 0.44
CA ALA A 104 6.39 3.83 1.53
C ALA A 104 7.45 4.95 1.39
N ILE A 105 8.72 4.58 1.17
CA ILE A 105 9.80 5.57 0.97
C ILE A 105 9.58 6.40 -0.30
N LYS A 106 9.02 5.81 -1.36
CA LYS A 106 8.73 6.55 -2.60
C LYS A 106 7.56 7.52 -2.42
N MET A 107 6.53 7.06 -1.74
CA MET A 107 5.32 7.81 -1.39
C MET A 107 5.67 9.02 -0.52
N SER A 108 6.31 8.79 0.64
CA SER A 108 6.81 9.82 1.58
C SER A 108 7.89 10.76 1.02
N ARG A 109 8.26 10.61 -0.26
CA ARG A 109 9.23 11.49 -0.94
C ARG A 109 8.61 12.22 -2.12
N ALA A 110 7.34 11.95 -2.43
CA ALA A 110 6.65 12.51 -3.58
C ALA A 110 6.40 14.02 -3.41
N ASP A 111 6.23 14.49 -2.19
CA ASP A 111 6.08 15.91 -1.85
C ASP A 111 7.44 16.65 -1.75
N GLY A 112 8.54 15.91 -1.57
CA GLY A 112 9.91 16.39 -1.41
C GLY A 112 10.42 16.39 0.03
N THR A 113 9.60 16.00 1.02
CA THR A 113 9.91 16.12 2.46
C THR A 113 9.82 14.76 3.15
N TYR A 114 10.96 14.09 3.36
CA TYR A 114 10.98 12.82 4.09
C TYR A 114 11.24 13.02 5.59
N GLN A 115 10.17 13.06 6.40
CA GLN A 115 10.20 13.40 7.81
C GLN A 115 10.68 12.26 8.71
N GLU A 116 11.16 12.59 9.93
CA GLU A 116 11.67 11.60 10.89
C GLU A 116 10.59 10.64 11.41
N LYS A 117 9.33 11.09 11.52
CA LYS A 117 8.22 10.22 11.93
C LYS A 117 7.89 9.16 10.88
N GLU A 118 7.95 9.53 9.60
CA GLU A 118 7.77 8.60 8.49
C GLU A 118 8.90 7.57 8.44
N LYS A 119 10.15 8.00 8.68
CA LYS A 119 11.30 7.08 8.82
C LYS A 119 11.08 6.05 9.94
N ALA A 120 10.55 6.49 11.08
CA ALA A 120 10.24 5.60 12.20
C ALA A 120 9.09 4.63 11.86
N ALA A 121 8.05 5.09 11.18
CA ALA A 121 6.94 4.24 10.74
C ALA A 121 7.37 3.21 9.68
N VAL A 122 8.24 3.60 8.75
CA VAL A 122 8.88 2.68 7.78
C VAL A 122 9.64 1.57 8.51
N ALA A 123 10.29 1.86 9.65
CA ALA A 123 11.01 0.85 10.42
C ALA A 123 10.09 -0.20 11.06
N LEU A 124 8.81 0.08 11.30
CA LEU A 124 7.86 -0.92 11.84
C LEU A 124 7.67 -2.10 10.88
N VAL A 125 7.70 -1.85 9.57
CA VAL A 125 7.55 -2.89 8.53
C VAL A 125 8.73 -3.88 8.54
N LEU A 126 9.89 -3.51 9.10
CA LEU A 126 11.06 -4.40 9.21
C LEU A 126 10.90 -5.44 10.34
N ASN A 127 10.08 -5.16 11.35
CA ASN A 127 9.98 -5.97 12.58
C ASN A 127 8.77 -6.92 12.59
N HIS A 128 7.84 -6.77 11.66
CA HIS A 128 6.69 -7.66 11.44
C HIS A 128 6.89 -8.52 10.21
#